data_AF-A0A3D3PJ36-F1
#
_entry.id   AF-A0A3D3PJ36-F1
#
_cell.length_a   1.000
_cell.length_b   1.000
_cell.length_c   1.000
_cell.angle_alpha   90.00
_cell.angle_beta   90.00
_cell.angle_gamma   90.00
#
_symmetry.space_group_name_H-M   'P 1'
#
loop_
_entity.id
_entity.type
_entity.pdbx_description
1 polymer ?
#
loop_
_entity_poly.entity_id
_entity_poly.type
_entity_poly.pdbx_seq_one_letter_code
_entity_poly.pdbx_strand_id
1 'polypeptide(L)' 'MPDKKLLILNKIQIQQKIDRMAYQIWEDNFNETELVIAGIVGCGYILSQRVKKVL' A
#
# COMPACT_ATOMS: atom_id res chain seq x y z
N MET A 1 -9.76 31.28 10.45
CA MET A 1 -8.37 30.79 10.56
C MET A 1 -8.10 29.94 9.33
N PRO A 2 -7.00 30.13 8.58
CA PRO A 2 -6.79 29.39 7.34
C PRO A 2 -6.51 27.91 7.66
N ASP A 3 -7.06 27.01 6.85
CA ASP A 3 -6.95 25.55 6.96
C ASP A 3 -5.48 25.09 6.99
N LYS A 4 -4.96 24.87 8.20
CA LYS A 4 -3.60 24.38 8.42
C LYS A 4 -3.55 22.88 8.13
N LYS A 5 -2.98 22.51 6.97
CA LYS A 5 -2.72 21.09 6.64
C LYS A 5 -1.68 20.51 7.59
N LEU A 6 -2.07 19.49 8.35
CA LEU A 6 -1.17 18.73 9.22
C LEU A 6 -0.50 17.61 8.43
N LEU A 7 0.82 17.50 8.50
CA LEU A 7 1.56 16.38 7.93
C LEU A 7 1.35 15.14 8.80
N ILE A 8 0.58 14.17 8.31
CA ILE A 8 0.31 12.90 9.02
C ILE A 8 1.35 11.84 8.65
N LEU A 9 1.70 11.73 7.36
CA LEU A 9 2.69 10.79 6.85
C LEU A 9 3.61 11.46 5.84
N ASN A 10 4.91 11.24 5.99
CA ASN A 10 5.90 11.60 4.99
C ASN A 10 6.13 10.45 3.99
N LYS A 11 6.91 10.70 2.94
CA LYS A 11 7.19 9.72 1.87
C LYS A 11 7.81 8.42 2.41
N ILE A 12 8.72 8.51 3.37
CA ILE A 12 9.40 7.36 3.97
C ILE A 12 8.39 6.52 4.76
N GLN A 13 7.56 7.16 5.59
CA GLN A 13 6.52 6.47 6.38
C GLN A 13 5.46 5.82 5.49
N ILE A 14 5.12 6.45 4.35
CA ILE A 14 4.20 5.84 3.36
C ILE A 14 4.83 4.59 2.77
N GLN A 15 6.10 4.65 2.35
CA GLN A 15 6.80 3.50 1.79
C GLN A 15 6.90 2.34 2.79
N GLN A 16 7.33 2.61 4.02
CA GLN A 16 7.39 1.60 5.09
C GLN A 16 6.04 0.92 5.34
N LYS A 17 4.93 1.67 5.27
CA LYS A 17 3.58 1.09 5.40
C LYS A 17 3.22 0.20 4.22
N ILE A 18 3.59 0.59 3.00
CA ILE A 18 3.38 -0.22 1.78
C ILE A 18 4.21 -1.50 1.86
N ASP A 19 5.48 -1.40 2.23
CA ASP A 19 6.38 -2.56 2.38
C ASP A 19 5.82 -3.55 3.40
N ARG A 20 5.41 -3.04 4.57
CA ARG A 20 4.77 -3.87 5.59
C ARG A 20 3.51 -4.58 5.07
N MET A 21 2.66 -3.89 4.31
CA MET A 21 1.46 -4.52 3.72
C MET A 21 1.82 -5.58 2.69
N ALA A 22 2.83 -5.33 1.85
CA ALA A 22 3.30 -6.31 0.86
C ALA A 22 3.82 -7.58 1.52
N TYR A 23 4.73 -7.47 2.50
CA TYR A 23 5.26 -8.65 3.18
C TYR A 23 4.17 -9.43 3.94
N GLN A 24 3.22 -8.74 4.58
CA GLN A 24 2.09 -9.41 5.22
C GLN A 24 1.26 -10.22 4.21
N ILE A 25 0.94 -9.63 3.05
CA ILE A 25 0.22 -10.34 1.99
C ILE A 25 1.03 -11.55 1.50
N TRP A 26 2.35 -11.43 1.35
CA TRP A 26 3.20 -12.55 0.91
C TRP A 26 3.25 -13.68 1.94
N GLU A 27 3.42 -13.35 3.23
CA GLU A 27 3.47 -14.33 4.32
C GLU A 27 2.13 -15.07 4.46
N ASP A 28 1.02 -14.34 4.43
CA ASP A 28 -0.33 -14.90 4.57
C ASP A 28 -0.72 -15.80 3.39
N ASN A 29 -0.10 -15.61 2.21
CA ASN A 29 -0.41 -16.33 0.97
C ASN A 29 0.78 -17.13 0.43
N PHE A 30 1.74 -17.52 1.29
CA PHE A 30 3.01 -18.14 0.89
C PHE A 30 2.85 -19.43 0.05
N ASN A 31 1.76 -20.17 0.26
CA ASN A 31 1.48 -21.42 -0.46
C ASN A 31 0.63 -21.22 -1.72
N GLU A 32 0.17 -20.00 -2.00
CA GLU A 32 -0.70 -19.72 -3.13
C GLU A 32 0.11 -19.55 -4.41
N THR A 33 -0.39 -20.12 -5.49
CA THR A 33 0.27 -20.06 -6.81
C THR A 33 -0.10 -18.83 -7.62
N GLU A 34 -1.19 -18.16 -7.24
CA GLU A 34 -1.69 -16.96 -7.90
C GLU A 34 -2.25 -15.98 -6.87
N LEU A 35 -1.93 -14.70 -7.03
CA LEU A 35 -2.42 -13.61 -6.20
C LEU A 35 -2.98 -12.50 -7.07
N VAL A 36 -4.24 -12.13 -6.84
CA VAL A 36 -4.91 -11.06 -7.58
C VAL A 36 -5.13 -9.85 -6.67
N ILE A 37 -4.62 -8.69 -7.08
CA ILE A 37 -4.79 -7.42 -6.36
C ILE A 37 -5.74 -6.51 -7.14
N ALA A 38 -6.90 -6.22 -6.54
CA ALA A 38 -7.88 -5.28 -7.09
C ALA A 38 -7.89 -3.97 -6.28
N GLY A 39 -7.68 -2.83 -6.95
CA GLY A 39 -7.74 -1.51 -6.32
C GLY A 39 -9.02 -0.77 -6.68
N ILE A 40 -9.70 -0.19 -5.67
CA ILE A 40 -10.85 0.70 -5.89
C ILE A 40 -10.39 1.98 -6.60
N VAL A 41 -11.20 2.48 -7.55
CA VAL A 41 -10.90 3.69 -8.33
C VAL A 41 -10.46 4.86 -7.44
N GLY A 42 -9.43 5.58 -7.88
CA GLY A 42 -8.80 6.66 -7.11
C GLY A 42 -7.62 6.16 -6.27
N CYS A 43 -7.63 6.45 -4.96
CA CYS A 43 -6.50 6.13 -4.08
C CYS A 43 -6.23 4.62 -3.96
N GLY A 44 -7.27 3.79 -4.00
CA GLY A 44 -7.14 2.33 -3.92
C GLY A 44 -6.36 1.75 -5.10
N TYR A 45 -6.60 2.26 -6.31
CA TYR A 45 -5.86 1.89 -7.52
C TYR A 45 -4.39 2.29 -7.44
N ILE A 46 -4.08 3.49 -6.95
CA ILE A 46 -2.68 3.92 -6.79
C ILE A 46 -1.97 3.05 -5.74
N LEU A 47 -2.64 2.73 -4.63
CA LEU A 47 -2.09 1.89 -3.59
C LEU A 47 -1.86 0.46 -4.07
N SER A 48 -2.82 -0.15 -4.76
CA SER A 48 -2.68 -1.52 -5.27
C SER A 48 -1.50 -1.65 -6.22
N GLN A 49 -1.29 -0.68 -7.12
CA GLN A 49 -0.14 -0.65 -8.01
C GLN A 49 1.19 -0.53 -7.26
N ARG A 50 1.22 0.24 -6.15
CA ARG A 50 2.42 0.38 -5.33
C ARG A 50 2.74 -0.88 -4.54
N VAL A 51 1.73 -1.51 -3.94
CA VAL A 51 1.88 -2.78 -3.21
C VAL A 51 2.34 -3.87 -4.18
N LYS A 52 1.72 -3.96 -5.37
CA LYS A 52 2.12 -4.88 -6.45
C LYS A 52 3.57 -4.71 -6.90
N LYS A 53 4.15 -3.52 -6.76
CA LYS A 53 5.56 -3.28 -7.15
C LYS A 53 6.55 -3.81 -6.10
N VAL A 54 6.10 -4.01 -4.86
CA VAL A 54 6.93 -4.49 -3.75
C VAL A 54 6.82 -6.01 -3.58
N LEU A 55 5.62 -6.55 -3.78
CA LEU A 55 5.38 -7.99 -3.94
C LEU A 55 6.14 -8.54 -5.15
#